data_AF-A0A661S9A7-F1
#
_entry.id   AF-A0A661S9A7-F1
#
_cell.length_a   1.000
_cell.length_b   1.000
_cell.length_c   1.000
_cell.angle_alpha   90.00
_cell.angle_beta   90.00
_cell.angle_gamma   90.00
#
_symmetry.space_group_name_H-M   'P 1'
#
loop_
_entity.id
_entity.type
_entity.pdbx_description
1 polymer ?
#
loop_
_entity_poly.entity_id
_entity_poly.type
_entity_poly.pdbx_seq_one_letter_code
_entity_poly.pdbx_strand_id
1 'polypeptide(L)'
;MSDLSKFEKNLEVLKDMLITADDFKDVYEYFFDHMAENPDFIKLGKRSENPSLKRVTELIAKRLFKKKVKVRNLLLKKIPEHSFYHGPCLIKGRMAGVLFFEDIDVGMLSVLFRPDTCETRFIRFSSVQTENSKMKNSGNVIFCAPKNKTIH
;
A
#
# COMPACT_ATOMS: atom_id res chain seq x y z
N MET A 1 0.30 -25.04 -16.25
CA MET A 1 0.23 -24.43 -14.91
C MET A 1 -0.31 -23.03 -15.09
N SER A 2 -1.28 -22.59 -14.29
CA SER A 2 -1.73 -21.19 -14.37
C SER A 2 -0.58 -20.28 -13.98
N ASP A 3 -0.39 -19.14 -14.66
CA ASP A 3 0.66 -18.17 -14.33
C ASP A 3 0.59 -17.69 -12.88
N LEU A 4 -0.59 -17.83 -12.24
CA LEU A 4 -0.84 -17.50 -10.85
C LEU A 4 -0.09 -18.41 -9.86
N SER A 5 0.01 -19.72 -10.13
CA SER A 5 0.62 -20.68 -9.18
C SER A 5 2.12 -20.41 -8.95
N LYS A 6 2.76 -19.64 -9.84
CA LYS A 6 4.15 -19.20 -9.74
C LYS A 6 4.36 -18.18 -8.61
N PHE A 7 3.36 -17.35 -8.31
CA PHE A 7 3.48 -16.22 -7.38
C PHE A 7 2.69 -16.39 -6.09
N GLU A 8 1.81 -17.39 -6.02
CA GLU A 8 0.98 -17.69 -4.86
C GLU A 8 1.77 -17.73 -3.54
N LYS A 9 2.88 -18.47 -3.49
CA LYS A 9 3.73 -18.53 -2.30
C LYS A 9 4.30 -17.16 -1.91
N ASN A 10 4.71 -16.35 -2.87
CA ASN A 10 5.30 -15.03 -2.60
C ASN A 10 4.22 -14.03 -2.15
N LEU A 11 2.99 -14.14 -2.65
CA LEU A 11 1.87 -13.31 -2.21
C LEU A 11 1.47 -13.63 -0.76
N GLU A 12 1.43 -14.90 -0.38
CA GLU A 12 1.14 -15.27 1.01
C GLU A 12 2.28 -14.87 1.97
N VAL A 13 3.54 -14.99 1.55
CA VAL A 13 4.68 -14.46 2.33
C VAL A 13 4.59 -12.94 2.49
N LEU A 14 4.32 -12.21 1.41
CA LEU A 14 4.16 -10.75 1.47
C LEU A 14 3.01 -10.34 2.38
N LYS A 15 1.90 -11.08 2.35
CA LYS A 15 0.73 -10.86 3.22
C LYS A 15 1.11 -11.05 4.69
N ASP A 16 1.82 -12.14 5.02
CA ASP A 16 2.30 -12.38 6.38
C ASP A 16 3.27 -11.28 6.84
N MET A 17 4.24 -10.91 5.99
CA MET A 17 5.20 -9.84 6.30
C MET A 17 4.51 -8.50 6.58
N LEU A 18 3.43 -8.15 5.87
CA LEU A 18 2.65 -6.95 6.17
C LEU A 18 2.04 -6.96 7.58
N ILE A 19 1.71 -8.14 8.12
CA ILE A 19 1.15 -8.31 9.46
C ILE A 19 2.26 -8.34 10.52
N THR A 20 3.37 -9.03 10.24
CA THR A 20 4.35 -9.42 11.26
C THR A 20 5.63 -8.59 11.25
N ALA A 21 6.00 -7.95 10.14
CA ALA A 21 7.28 -7.25 10.03
C ALA A 21 7.37 -6.01 10.93
N ASP A 22 8.55 -5.84 11.53
CA ASP A 22 8.94 -4.64 12.28
C ASP A 22 9.55 -3.57 11.37
N ASP A 23 10.29 -3.97 10.32
CA ASP A 23 10.81 -3.08 9.28
C ASP A 23 10.03 -3.25 7.97
N PHE A 24 9.34 -2.19 7.56
CA PHE A 24 8.53 -2.19 6.34
C PHE A 24 9.36 -1.98 5.06
N LYS A 25 10.64 -1.64 5.18
CA LYS A 25 11.57 -1.68 4.06
C LYS A 25 11.70 -3.10 3.52
N ASP A 26 11.81 -4.09 4.40
CA ASP A 26 11.92 -5.51 4.02
C ASP A 26 10.70 -5.99 3.24
N VAL A 27 9.50 -5.54 3.63
CA VAL A 27 8.24 -5.82 2.91
C VAL A 27 8.29 -5.25 1.49
N TYR A 28 8.78 -4.01 1.35
CA TYR A 28 8.89 -3.35 0.06
C TYR A 28 9.92 -4.03 -0.83
N GLU A 29 11.11 -4.32 -0.30
CA GLU A 29 12.19 -4.99 -1.04
C GLU A 29 11.77 -6.39 -1.48
N TYR A 30 11.16 -7.18 -0.59
CA TYR A 30 10.61 -8.48 -0.93
C TYR A 30 9.63 -8.43 -2.11
N PHE A 31 8.72 -7.45 -2.12
CA PHE A 31 7.80 -7.28 -3.24
C PHE A 31 8.52 -6.99 -4.56
N PHE A 32 9.55 -6.13 -4.53
CA PHE A 32 10.31 -5.78 -5.73
C PHE A 32 11.17 -6.94 -6.24
N ASP A 33 11.89 -7.61 -5.34
CA ASP A 33 12.82 -8.70 -5.67
C ASP A 33 12.11 -9.93 -6.24
N HIS A 34 10.87 -10.18 -5.82
CA HIS A 34 10.15 -11.40 -6.19
C HIS A 34 9.02 -11.20 -7.20
N MET A 35 8.45 -10.00 -7.35
CA MET A 35 7.19 -9.80 -8.06
C MET A 35 7.12 -8.52 -8.91
N ALA A 36 7.47 -7.35 -8.38
CA ALA A 36 7.08 -6.06 -8.94
C ALA A 36 7.52 -5.83 -10.40
N GLU A 37 8.70 -6.33 -10.74
CA GLU A 37 9.32 -6.15 -12.06
C GLU A 37 9.09 -7.34 -13.00
N ASN A 38 8.50 -8.43 -12.50
CA ASN A 38 8.27 -9.63 -13.30
C ASN A 38 7.11 -9.41 -14.30
N PRO A 39 7.33 -9.52 -15.63
CA PRO A 39 6.28 -9.30 -16.61
C PRO A 39 5.07 -10.23 -16.45
N ASP A 40 5.28 -11.46 -15.97
CA ASP A 40 4.19 -12.41 -15.74
C ASP A 40 3.30 -11.92 -14.60
N PHE A 41 3.90 -11.44 -13.50
CA PHE A 41 3.16 -10.87 -12.37
C PHE A 41 2.39 -9.60 -12.79
N ILE A 42 3.03 -8.73 -13.58
CA ILE A 42 2.41 -7.52 -14.11
C ILE A 42 1.16 -7.84 -14.96
N LYS A 43 1.16 -8.96 -15.69
CA LYS A 43 0.02 -9.41 -16.52
C LYS A 43 -1.13 -10.01 -15.69
N LEU A 44 -0.85 -10.57 -14.51
CA LEU A 44 -1.88 -11.09 -13.60
C LEU A 44 -2.79 -9.96 -13.08
N GLY A 45 -2.20 -8.79 -12.80
CA GLY A 45 -2.94 -7.65 -12.29
C GLY A 45 -3.78 -6.93 -13.35
N LYS A 46 -5.09 -6.80 -13.11
CA LYS A 46 -6.00 -5.98 -13.93
C LYS A 46 -6.12 -4.57 -13.36
N ARG A 47 -6.14 -3.56 -14.21
CA ARG A 47 -6.36 -2.17 -13.78
C ARG A 47 -7.68 -2.09 -13.01
N SER A 48 -7.65 -1.47 -11.83
CA SER A 48 -8.78 -1.38 -10.92
C SER A 48 -8.83 -0.02 -10.25
N GLU A 49 -10.02 0.41 -9.85
CA GLU A 49 -10.20 1.58 -9.02
C GLU A 49 -10.62 1.14 -7.62
N ASN A 50 -10.10 1.82 -6.60
CA ASN A 50 -10.53 1.61 -5.22
C ASN A 50 -10.63 2.98 -4.52
N PRO A 51 -11.82 3.61 -4.51
CA PRO A 51 -12.02 4.93 -3.90
C PRO A 51 -11.68 4.97 -2.41
N SER A 52 -11.93 3.87 -1.69
CA SER A 52 -11.58 3.73 -0.27
C SER A 52 -10.07 3.75 -0.07
N LEU A 53 -9.32 2.98 -0.85
CA LEU A 53 -7.86 2.96 -0.81
C LEU A 53 -7.24 4.31 -1.20
N LYS A 54 -7.82 5.00 -2.19
CA LYS A 54 -7.44 6.38 -2.52
C LYS A 54 -7.63 7.31 -1.33
N ARG A 55 -8.78 7.25 -0.66
CA ARG A 55 -9.08 8.09 0.51
C ARG A 55 -8.14 7.79 1.68
N VAL A 56 -7.85 6.52 1.95
CA VAL A 56 -6.86 6.10 2.96
C VAL A 56 -5.48 6.69 2.63
N THR A 57 -5.05 6.57 1.37
CA THR A 57 -3.77 7.13 0.90
C THR A 57 -3.71 8.66 1.09
N GLU A 58 -4.79 9.38 0.77
CA GLU A 58 -4.88 10.84 0.99
C GLU A 58 -4.82 11.23 2.47
N LEU A 59 -5.45 10.44 3.34
CA LEU A 59 -5.40 10.65 4.78
C LEU A 59 -4.01 10.38 5.37
N ILE A 60 -3.33 9.31 4.91
CA ILE A 60 -1.94 9.04 5.29
C ILE A 60 -1.04 10.18 4.82
N ALA A 61 -1.17 10.62 3.56
CA ALA A 61 -0.43 11.75 3.02
C ALA A 61 -0.67 13.02 3.84
N LYS A 62 -1.92 13.29 4.25
CA LYS A 62 -2.25 14.43 5.10
C LYS A 62 -1.51 14.39 6.44
N ARG A 63 -1.47 13.21 7.09
CA ARG A 63 -0.73 13.02 8.34
C ARG A 63 0.77 13.20 8.14
N LEU A 64 1.31 12.57 7.10
CA LEU A 64 2.74 12.58 6.79
C LEU A 64 3.27 13.99 6.48
N PHE A 65 2.51 14.79 5.73
CA PHE A 65 2.92 16.13 5.30
C PHE A 65 2.33 17.28 6.12
N LYS A 66 1.53 16.97 7.15
CA LYS A 66 0.82 17.94 8.00
C LYS A 66 -0.02 18.97 7.22
N LYS A 67 -0.49 18.61 6.02
CA LYS A 67 -1.31 19.47 5.16
C LYS A 67 -2.20 18.65 4.23
N LYS A 68 -3.27 19.24 3.70
CA LYS A 68 -4.08 18.55 2.67
C LYS A 68 -3.22 18.31 1.42
N VAL A 69 -3.15 17.06 0.98
CA VAL A 69 -2.41 16.64 -0.21
C VAL A 69 -3.34 15.80 -1.08
N LYS A 70 -3.34 16.06 -2.39
CA LYS A 70 -4.05 15.23 -3.37
C LYS A 70 -3.13 14.09 -3.81
N VAL A 71 -3.67 12.87 -3.83
CA VAL A 71 -3.04 11.73 -4.50
C VAL A 71 -3.38 11.81 -5.99
N ARG A 72 -2.37 11.78 -6.84
CA ARG A 72 -2.53 11.80 -8.31
C ARG A 72 -2.04 10.50 -8.92
N ASN A 73 -2.55 10.18 -10.10
CA ASN A 73 -2.09 9.06 -10.91
C ASN A 73 -2.00 7.74 -10.12
N LEU A 74 -3.02 7.45 -9.31
CA LEU A 74 -3.11 6.19 -8.59
C LEU A 74 -3.47 5.09 -9.61
N LEU A 75 -2.46 4.36 -10.05
CA LEU A 75 -2.57 3.33 -11.10
C LEU A 75 -2.63 1.95 -10.46
N LEU A 76 -3.75 1.66 -9.81
CA LEU A 76 -3.93 0.38 -9.11
C LEU A 76 -4.17 -0.77 -10.10
N LYS A 77 -3.54 -1.89 -9.79
CA LYS A 77 -3.86 -3.21 -10.32
C LYS A 77 -4.39 -4.08 -9.19
N LYS A 78 -5.41 -4.89 -9.50
CA LYS A 78 -5.94 -5.93 -8.61
C LYS A 78 -5.59 -7.30 -9.15
N ILE A 79 -5.15 -8.19 -8.27
CA ILE A 79 -5.11 -9.65 -8.47
C ILE A 79 -6.27 -10.21 -7.64
N PRO A 80 -7.44 -10.46 -8.25
CA PRO A 80 -8.66 -10.81 -7.52
C PRO A 80 -8.52 -12.06 -6.63
N GLU A 81 -7.79 -13.07 -7.10
CA GLU A 81 -7.63 -14.36 -6.43
C GLU A 81 -6.91 -14.27 -5.08
N HIS A 82 -6.10 -13.22 -4.89
CA HIS A 82 -5.39 -12.96 -3.63
C HIS A 82 -5.88 -11.69 -2.91
N SER A 83 -7.01 -11.10 -3.36
CA SER A 83 -7.52 -9.85 -2.80
C SER A 83 -6.48 -8.73 -2.76
N PHE A 84 -5.51 -8.75 -3.68
CA PHE A 84 -4.31 -7.92 -3.60
C PHE A 84 -4.38 -6.76 -4.58
N TYR A 85 -4.17 -5.56 -4.05
CA TYR A 85 -4.03 -4.32 -4.79
C TYR A 85 -2.59 -3.82 -4.70
N HIS A 86 -2.04 -3.43 -5.84
CA HIS A 86 -0.75 -2.72 -5.87
C HIS A 86 -0.71 -1.66 -6.96
N GLY A 87 0.15 -0.67 -6.79
CA GLY A 87 0.44 0.27 -7.87
C GLY A 87 1.13 1.56 -7.43
N PRO A 88 1.69 2.29 -8.38
CA PRO A 88 2.29 3.59 -8.12
C PRO A 88 1.23 4.68 -7.97
N CYS A 89 1.61 5.74 -7.27
CA CYS A 89 0.90 7.02 -7.27
C CYS A 89 1.87 8.18 -7.05
N LEU A 90 1.35 9.41 -7.16
CA LEU A 90 2.09 10.63 -6.87
C LEU A 90 1.48 11.36 -5.67
N ILE A 91 2.34 11.68 -4.69
CA ILE A 91 1.98 12.43 -3.49
C ILE A 91 2.88 13.68 -3.43
N LYS A 92 2.28 14.87 -3.59
CA LYS A 92 3.03 16.14 -3.80
C LYS A 92 4.06 16.07 -4.93
N GLY A 93 3.75 15.36 -6.01
CA GLY A 93 4.67 15.16 -7.14
C GLY A 93 5.81 14.17 -6.86
N ARG A 94 5.78 13.48 -5.73
CA ARG A 94 6.79 12.48 -5.35
C ARG A 94 6.25 11.08 -5.57
N MET A 95 7.12 10.17 -6.00
CA MET A 95 6.76 8.78 -6.22
C MET A 95 6.36 8.10 -4.91
N ALA A 96 5.29 7.33 -4.97
CA ALA A 96 4.82 6.50 -3.89
C ALA A 96 4.29 5.17 -4.44
N GLY A 97 4.42 4.11 -3.67
CA GLY A 97 3.89 2.78 -4.00
C GLY A 97 2.87 2.33 -2.96
N VAL A 98 1.79 1.71 -3.42
CA VAL A 98 0.74 1.14 -2.56
C VAL A 98 0.80 -0.38 -2.71
N LEU A 99 0.79 -1.09 -1.58
CA LEU A 99 0.49 -2.52 -1.45
C LEU A 99 -0.70 -2.65 -0.49
N PHE A 100 -1.71 -3.45 -0.82
CA PHE A 100 -2.90 -3.61 0.03
C PHE A 100 -3.57 -4.96 -0.18
N PHE A 101 -3.78 -5.71 0.90
CA PHE A 101 -4.57 -6.93 0.92
C PHE A 101 -5.95 -6.62 1.49
N GLU A 102 -6.97 -6.73 0.64
CA GLU A 102 -8.36 -6.42 0.96
C GLU A 102 -9.00 -7.47 1.89
N ASP A 103 -8.55 -8.72 1.85
CA ASP A 103 -9.06 -9.81 2.70
C ASP A 103 -8.68 -9.65 4.18
N ILE A 104 -7.58 -8.95 4.47
CA ILE A 104 -7.12 -8.65 5.84
C ILE A 104 -7.19 -7.16 6.19
N ASP A 105 -7.65 -6.31 5.27
CA ASP A 105 -7.70 -4.84 5.42
C ASP A 105 -6.35 -4.19 5.82
N VAL A 106 -5.21 -4.79 5.42
CA VAL A 106 -3.87 -4.28 5.73
C VAL A 106 -3.13 -3.88 4.46
N GLY A 107 -2.41 -2.77 4.52
CA GLY A 107 -1.53 -2.36 3.45
C GLY A 107 -0.33 -1.56 3.92
N MET A 108 0.50 -1.22 2.95
CA MET A 108 1.68 -0.39 3.11
C MET A 108 1.73 0.66 2.01
N LEU A 109 2.13 1.87 2.41
CA LEU A 109 2.47 2.95 1.50
C LEU A 109 3.97 3.23 1.62
N SER A 110 4.70 3.15 0.51
CA SER A 110 6.04 3.71 0.40
C SER A 110 5.95 5.10 -0.22
N VAL A 111 6.70 6.08 0.32
CA VAL A 111 6.70 7.46 -0.17
C VAL A 111 8.12 7.98 -0.20
N LEU A 112 8.60 8.42 -1.37
CA LEU A 112 9.82 9.22 -1.47
C LEU A 112 9.58 10.54 -0.73
N PHE A 113 10.09 10.66 0.49
CA PHE A 113 9.79 11.75 1.41
C PHE A 113 10.78 12.90 1.31
N ARG A 114 12.07 12.63 1.08
CA ARG A 114 13.07 13.66 0.76
C ARG A 114 13.81 13.26 -0.51
N PRO A 115 13.44 13.84 -1.67
CA PRO A 115 14.08 13.50 -2.94
C PRO A 115 15.58 13.84 -2.98
N ASP A 116 15.99 14.88 -2.26
CA ASP A 116 17.37 15.35 -2.11
C ASP A 116 18.26 14.35 -1.37
N THR A 117 17.70 13.60 -0.41
CA THR A 117 18.43 12.58 0.35
C THR A 117 18.01 11.15 0.01
N CYS A 118 17.15 10.99 -1.00
CA CYS A 118 16.50 9.71 -1.34
C CYS A 118 15.79 9.02 -0.15
N GLU A 119 15.36 9.77 0.88
CA GLU A 119 14.68 9.19 2.04
C GLU A 119 13.31 8.67 1.60
N THR A 120 13.09 7.36 1.78
CA THR A 120 11.78 6.73 1.60
C THR A 120 11.18 6.40 2.95
N ARG A 121 9.91 6.75 3.12
CA ARG A 121 9.15 6.37 4.31
C ARG A 121 8.17 5.26 3.97
N PHE A 122 8.15 4.25 4.83
CA PHE A 122 7.22 3.14 4.75
C PHE A 122 6.18 3.28 5.85
N ILE A 123 4.90 3.21 5.48
CA ILE A 123 3.78 3.38 6.40
C ILE A 123 2.85 2.19 6.23
N ARG A 124 2.82 1.30 7.23
CA ARG A 124 1.73 0.33 7.35
C ARG A 124 0.45 1.01 7.81
N PHE A 125 -0.66 0.57 7.25
CA PHE A 125 -2.00 1.00 7.63
C PHE A 125 -2.97 -0.17 7.63
N SER A 126 -4.03 -0.02 8.43
CA SER A 126 -5.22 -0.87 8.37
C SER A 126 -6.44 -0.03 8.02
N SER A 127 -7.32 -0.57 7.19
CA SER A 127 -8.58 0.06 6.80
C SER A 127 -9.72 -0.51 7.64
N VAL A 128 -10.02 0.10 8.79
CA VAL A 128 -11.21 -0.29 9.57
C VAL A 128 -12.41 0.47 9.04
N GLN A 129 -13.34 -0.23 8.41
CA GLN A 129 -14.68 0.30 8.15
C GLN A 129 -15.44 0.35 9.48
N THR A 130 -15.89 1.53 9.90
CA THR A 130 -16.72 1.66 11.10
C THR A 130 -18.17 1.80 10.68
N GLU A 131 -19.02 0.85 11.07
CA GLU A 131 -20.46 0.94 10.92
C GLU A 131 -21.04 1.93 11.95
N ASN A 132 -20.88 3.23 11.72
CA ASN A 132 -21.63 4.23 12.48
C ASN A 132 -22.74 4.83 11.61
N SER A 133 -23.92 4.21 11.70
CA SER A 133 -25.17 4.55 11.01
C SER A 133 -25.81 5.88 11.43
N LYS A 134 -25.11 6.74 12.18
CA LYS A 134 -25.58 8.10 12.53
C LYS A 134 -24.45 9.11 12.64
N MET A 135 -23.78 9.45 11.54
CA MET A 135 -23.20 10.79 11.36
C MET A 135 -22.80 11.01 9.90
N LYS A 136 -23.35 12.06 9.29
CA LYS A 136 -22.91 12.62 8.02
C LYS A 136 -21.47 13.14 8.18
N ASN A 137 -20.49 12.25 8.03
CA ASN A 137 -19.06 12.42 7.75
C ASN A 137 -18.31 11.19 8.28
N SER A 138 -18.53 10.04 7.64
CA SER A 138 -17.85 8.77 7.96
C SER A 138 -16.34 8.93 7.80
N GLY A 139 -15.64 8.89 8.92
CA GLY A 139 -14.18 8.92 9.01
C GLY A 139 -13.64 7.50 9.01
N ASN A 140 -12.82 7.15 8.02
CA ASN A 140 -12.04 5.91 8.06
C ASN A 140 -11.04 6.03 9.22
N VAL A 141 -11.11 5.10 10.18
CA VAL A 141 -10.14 5.03 11.27
C VAL A 141 -8.86 4.43 10.71
N ILE A 142 -7.81 5.25 10.62
CA ILE A 142 -6.48 4.80 10.21
C ILE A 142 -5.66 4.58 11.47
N PHE A 143 -5.33 3.32 11.75
CA PHE A 143 -4.22 2.98 12.62
C PHE A 143 -2.94 3.11 11.80
N CYS A 144 -2.18 4.18 12.03
CA CYS A 144 -0.77 4.19 11.67
C CYS A 144 -0.08 3.55 12.87
N ALA A 145 0.73 2.52 12.66
CA ALA A 145 1.66 2.07 13.69
C ALA A 145 2.95 2.89 13.56
N PRO A 146 3.21 3.91 14.41
CA PRO A 146 4.57 4.35 14.65
C PRO A 146 5.06 3.69 15.93
N LYS A 147 6.10 2.86 15.80
CA LYS A 147 7.21 2.68 16.76
C LYS A 147 8.05 1.48 16.32
N ASN A 148 8.96 1.69 15.38
CA ASN A 148 10.38 1.41 15.54
C ASN A 148 11.16 1.82 14.29
N LYS A 149 12.45 2.07 14.50
CA LYS A 149 13.36 2.87 13.69
C LYS A 149 13.69 2.19 12.35
N THR A 150 13.62 2.95 11.27
CA THR A 150 14.67 2.90 10.24
C THR A 150 14.98 4.32 9.81
N ILE A 151 16.01 4.88 10.46
CA ILE A 151 16.77 6.02 9.96
C ILE A 151 17.94 5.37 9.20
N HIS A 152 18.04 5.65 7.91
CA HIS A 152 19.32 5.68 7.22
C HIS A 152 19.51 7.10 6.70
#